data_AF-A0A4Y6V7W7-F1
#
_entry.id   AF-A0A4Y6V7W7-F1
#
_cell.length_a   1.000
_cell.length_b   1.000
_cell.length_c   1.000
_cell.angle_alpha   90.00
_cell.angle_beta   90.00
_cell.angle_gamma   90.00
#
_symmetry.space_group_name_H-M   'P 1'
#
loop_
_entity.id
_entity.type
_entity.pdbx_description
1 polymer ?
#
loop_
_entity_poly.entity_id
_entity_poly.type
_entity_poly.pdbx_seq_one_letter_code
_entity_poly.pdbx_strand_id
1 'polypeptide(L)'
;MTRIRCVTMQKNEADMLEPWLRWHGTLFGFENLTVVDNGSTDEHTLRVQARYEKRGVTIIRSHDRYEDFLNKGAIFTEIIRNWDKEGGYDFALPMDCDEFLALFLDRFSVTPSEIIAEFANLKSDLATLVTDRVLLNIPNAPGYFRPQHIPRALFHANSIETLDRGLHAPTSCYKDRCVRTPFVYLHLHNRPNYEAIKQFARQKLHTPDGQNPLDLIAHDRPLTSQASYHLLHLFQRDYTGFLAEYLDKPDIYAPDVIARMQSLGLDVKALLGQGSHPQFPITAPYNFLAHRGSERETTHEYAAFDPIAYAHENPDVATDAYYGIWPLIHFLDAGWAEGRRPNPLQISPFTLPSPH
;
A
#
# COMPACT_ATOMS: atom_id res chain seq x y z
N MET A 1 12.44 23.75 -1.96
CA MET A 1 11.35 22.82 -1.58
C MET A 1 11.60 21.52 -2.31
N THR A 2 11.50 20.39 -1.60
CA THR A 2 11.69 19.06 -2.19
C THR A 2 10.53 18.76 -3.14
N ARG A 3 10.83 18.34 -4.37
CA ARG A 3 9.81 18.05 -5.40
C ARG A 3 9.76 16.56 -5.71
N ILE A 4 8.57 16.00 -5.64
CA ILE A 4 8.32 14.57 -5.82
C ILE A 4 7.36 14.42 -6.99
N ARG A 5 7.70 13.56 -7.97
CA ARG A 5 6.80 13.18 -9.06
C ARG A 5 6.33 11.74 -8.86
N CYS A 6 5.06 11.47 -9.11
CA CYS A 6 4.48 10.13 -8.99
C CYS A 6 3.92 9.66 -10.33
N VAL A 7 4.09 8.37 -10.63
CA VAL A 7 3.47 7.71 -11.78
C VAL A 7 2.68 6.49 -11.33
N THR A 8 1.46 6.36 -11.83
CA THR A 8 0.63 5.17 -11.65
C THR A 8 0.03 4.71 -12.98
N MET A 9 -0.43 3.45 -13.04
CA MET A 9 -1.14 2.88 -14.18
C MET A 9 -2.42 2.25 -13.67
N GLN A 10 -3.53 2.52 -14.36
CA GLN A 10 -4.84 1.97 -13.99
C GLN A 10 -5.70 1.68 -15.21
N LYS A 11 -6.74 0.86 -15.01
CA LYS A 11 -7.78 0.61 -16.01
C LYS A 11 -9.14 0.41 -15.34
N ASN A 12 -10.11 1.26 -15.62
CA ASN A 12 -11.48 1.19 -15.08
C ASN A 12 -11.53 1.19 -13.53
N GLU A 13 -10.65 1.96 -12.88
CA GLU A 13 -10.53 1.98 -11.42
C GLU A 13 -10.88 3.34 -10.80
N ALA A 14 -11.96 3.99 -11.24
CA ALA A 14 -12.39 5.28 -10.68
C ALA A 14 -12.40 5.29 -9.14
N ASP A 15 -12.86 4.19 -8.53
CA ASP A 15 -12.95 4.00 -7.08
C ASP A 15 -11.60 4.10 -6.36
N MET A 16 -10.48 3.82 -7.03
CA MET A 16 -9.13 3.97 -6.46
C MET A 16 -8.37 5.16 -7.03
N LEU A 17 -8.61 5.50 -8.31
CA LEU A 17 -7.95 6.60 -9.00
C LEU A 17 -8.24 7.95 -8.34
N GLU A 18 -9.51 8.27 -8.04
CA GLU A 18 -9.81 9.55 -7.40
C GLU A 18 -9.20 9.65 -5.99
N PRO A 19 -9.30 8.63 -5.11
CA PRO A 19 -8.54 8.59 -3.86
C PRO A 19 -7.04 8.80 -4.02
N TRP A 20 -6.41 8.07 -4.94
CA TRP A 20 -4.97 8.16 -5.19
C TRP A 20 -4.57 9.58 -5.61
N LEU A 21 -5.33 10.19 -6.53
CA LEU A 21 -5.11 11.55 -7.01
C LEU A 21 -5.25 12.58 -5.89
N ARG A 22 -6.27 12.45 -5.02
CA ARG A 22 -6.47 13.39 -3.90
C ARG A 22 -5.40 13.23 -2.83
N TRP A 23 -5.01 12.01 -2.51
CA TRP A 23 -3.96 11.73 -1.53
C TRP A 23 -2.62 12.32 -1.98
N HIS A 24 -2.12 11.88 -3.12
CA HIS A 24 -0.80 12.29 -3.59
C HIS A 24 -0.79 13.72 -4.12
N GLY A 25 -1.89 14.20 -4.70
CA GLY A 25 -1.97 15.57 -5.22
C GLY A 25 -1.94 16.63 -4.12
N THR A 26 -2.44 16.31 -2.92
CA THR A 26 -2.32 17.19 -1.76
C THR A 26 -0.99 17.05 -1.01
N LEU A 27 -0.22 15.99 -1.25
CA LEU A 27 1.16 15.86 -0.76
C LEU A 27 2.15 16.57 -1.68
N PHE A 28 2.04 16.35 -3.00
CA PHE A 28 3.09 16.66 -3.96
C PHE A 28 2.71 17.70 -5.00
N GLY A 29 1.43 18.10 -5.09
CA GLY A 29 0.90 18.92 -6.18
C GLY A 29 0.38 18.06 -7.33
N PHE A 30 -0.75 18.47 -7.93
CA PHE A 30 -1.42 17.72 -9.00
C PHE A 30 -0.60 17.70 -10.28
N GLU A 31 0.15 18.77 -10.56
CA GLU A 31 1.07 18.90 -11.69
C GLU A 31 2.23 17.91 -11.66
N ASN A 32 2.51 17.31 -10.50
CA ASN A 32 3.56 16.31 -10.33
C ASN A 32 3.05 14.87 -10.42
N LEU A 33 1.76 14.67 -10.71
CA LEU A 33 1.16 13.35 -10.88
C LEU A 33 1.02 13.00 -12.36
N THR A 34 1.34 11.75 -12.68
CA THR A 34 1.13 11.16 -14.00
C THR A 34 0.34 9.86 -13.87
N VAL A 35 -0.69 9.72 -14.68
CA VAL A 35 -1.54 8.52 -14.76
C VAL A 35 -1.43 7.94 -16.16
N VAL A 36 -1.00 6.69 -16.26
CA VAL A 36 -1.09 5.90 -17.50
C VAL A 36 -2.44 5.21 -17.51
N ASP A 37 -3.31 5.62 -18.44
CA ASP A 37 -4.60 4.98 -18.65
C ASP A 37 -4.43 3.78 -19.60
N ASN A 38 -4.58 2.56 -19.06
CA ASN A 38 -4.41 1.33 -19.84
C ASN A 38 -5.69 0.92 -20.59
N GLY A 39 -6.27 1.90 -21.29
CA GLY A 39 -7.46 1.74 -22.10
C GLY A 39 -8.74 1.61 -21.26
N SER A 40 -9.02 2.60 -20.42
CA SER A 40 -10.29 2.63 -19.67
C SER A 40 -11.48 2.90 -20.61
N THR A 41 -12.56 2.18 -20.38
CA THR A 41 -13.85 2.33 -21.05
C THR A 41 -14.95 2.75 -20.08
N ASP A 42 -14.71 2.63 -18.78
CA ASP A 42 -15.63 3.08 -17.74
C ASP A 42 -15.77 4.61 -17.75
N GLU A 43 -17.00 5.08 -17.95
CA GLU A 43 -17.29 6.52 -18.02
C GLU A 43 -16.93 7.24 -16.73
N HIS A 44 -17.05 6.58 -15.56
CA HIS A 44 -16.71 7.23 -14.31
C HIS A 44 -15.21 7.55 -14.23
N THR A 45 -14.37 6.60 -14.62
CA THR A 45 -12.92 6.72 -14.71
C THR A 45 -12.53 7.84 -15.67
N LEU A 46 -13.12 7.87 -16.87
CA LEU A 46 -12.86 8.92 -17.86
C LEU A 46 -13.26 10.32 -17.35
N ARG A 47 -14.40 10.44 -16.64
CA ARG A 47 -14.80 11.70 -16.00
C ARG A 47 -13.83 12.14 -14.91
N VAL A 48 -13.31 11.22 -14.10
CA VAL A 48 -12.29 11.51 -13.09
C VAL A 48 -11.02 12.01 -13.77
N GLN A 49 -10.49 11.30 -14.78
CA GLN A 49 -9.31 11.73 -15.52
C GLN A 49 -9.48 13.15 -16.08
N ALA A 50 -10.58 13.43 -16.78
CA ALA A 50 -10.86 14.75 -17.36
C ALA A 50 -10.95 15.87 -16.30
N ARG A 51 -11.44 15.54 -15.09
CA ARG A 51 -11.50 16.49 -13.96
C ARG A 51 -10.10 16.86 -13.46
N TYR A 52 -9.21 15.88 -13.31
CA TYR A 52 -7.88 16.10 -12.73
C TYR A 52 -6.84 16.55 -13.76
N GLU A 53 -7.02 16.23 -15.04
CA GLU A 53 -6.23 16.78 -16.14
C GLU A 53 -6.34 18.32 -16.17
N LYS A 54 -7.56 18.86 -15.97
CA LYS A 54 -7.80 20.31 -15.79
C LYS A 54 -7.11 20.92 -14.56
N ARG A 55 -6.67 20.09 -13.62
CA ARG A 55 -5.96 20.50 -12.40
C ARG A 55 -4.44 20.32 -12.51
N GLY A 56 -3.94 19.91 -13.67
CA GLY A 56 -2.50 19.75 -13.95
C GLY A 56 -2.00 18.32 -14.00
N VAL A 57 -2.83 17.32 -13.67
CA VAL A 57 -2.42 15.90 -13.74
C VAL A 57 -2.17 15.51 -15.19
N THR A 58 -1.05 14.85 -15.46
CA THR A 58 -0.75 14.33 -16.80
C THR A 58 -1.42 12.98 -17.00
N ILE A 59 -2.23 12.83 -18.05
CA ILE A 59 -2.89 11.55 -18.40
C ILE A 59 -2.30 11.02 -19.72
N ILE A 60 -1.60 9.89 -19.65
CA ILE A 60 -1.01 9.22 -20.81
C ILE A 60 -1.96 8.14 -21.29
N ARG A 61 -2.45 8.26 -22.54
CA ARG A 61 -3.45 7.35 -23.14
C ARG A 61 -2.90 6.49 -24.29
N SER A 62 -1.59 6.57 -24.56
CA SER A 62 -0.93 5.87 -25.66
C SER A 62 -0.59 4.40 -25.37
N HIS A 63 -0.81 3.94 -24.14
CA HIS A 63 -0.48 2.60 -23.66
C HIS A 63 -1.75 1.86 -23.26
N ASP A 64 -2.64 1.57 -24.21
CA ASP A 64 -4.00 1.11 -23.97
C ASP A 64 -4.21 -0.42 -24.10
N ARG A 65 -3.14 -1.18 -24.36
CA ARG A 65 -3.20 -2.63 -24.58
C ARG A 65 -2.79 -3.43 -23.34
N TYR A 66 -3.22 -4.70 -23.28
CA TYR A 66 -2.82 -5.60 -22.20
C TYR A 66 -1.30 -5.86 -22.18
N GLU A 67 -0.65 -5.87 -23.35
CA GLU A 67 0.81 -6.01 -23.42
C GLU A 67 1.54 -4.82 -22.77
N ASP A 68 0.95 -3.63 -22.78
CA ASP A 68 1.51 -2.48 -22.06
C ASP A 68 1.45 -2.68 -20.55
N PHE A 69 0.36 -3.28 -20.03
CA PHE A 69 0.27 -3.66 -18.62
C PHE A 69 1.34 -4.69 -18.22
N LEU A 70 1.61 -5.67 -19.09
CA LEU A 70 2.72 -6.62 -18.87
C LEU A 70 4.09 -5.91 -18.85
N ASN A 71 4.24 -4.83 -19.61
CA ASN A 71 5.44 -4.01 -19.72
C ASN A 71 5.45 -2.77 -18.80
N LYS A 72 4.55 -2.69 -17.80
CA LYS A 72 4.36 -1.52 -16.92
C LYS A 72 5.69 -0.97 -16.36
N GLY A 73 6.57 -1.85 -15.88
CA GLY A 73 7.86 -1.43 -15.30
C GLY A 73 8.77 -0.72 -16.31
N ALA A 74 8.80 -1.18 -17.57
CA ALA A 74 9.55 -0.53 -18.64
C ALA A 74 8.94 0.83 -19.03
N ILE A 75 7.61 0.92 -19.09
CA ILE A 75 6.89 2.16 -19.37
C ILE A 75 7.18 3.21 -18.29
N PHE A 76 7.09 2.83 -17.00
CA PHE A 76 7.43 3.73 -15.90
C PHE A 76 8.90 4.17 -15.95
N THR A 77 9.81 3.24 -16.28
CA THR A 77 11.23 3.56 -16.47
C THR A 77 11.42 4.61 -17.56
N GLU A 78 10.74 4.49 -18.70
CA GLU A 78 10.82 5.47 -19.77
C GLU A 78 10.25 6.84 -19.38
N ILE A 79 9.10 6.86 -18.70
CA ILE A 79 8.46 8.09 -18.19
C ILE A 79 9.43 8.83 -17.26
N ILE A 80 10.00 8.14 -16.27
CA ILE A 80 10.92 8.75 -15.30
C ILE A 80 12.20 9.24 -15.99
N ARG A 81 12.75 8.49 -16.96
CA ARG A 81 13.91 8.95 -17.75
C ARG A 81 13.60 10.16 -18.62
N ASN A 82 12.36 10.35 -19.05
CA ASN A 82 11.96 11.57 -19.74
C ASN A 82 11.86 12.75 -18.77
N TRP A 83 11.36 12.53 -17.54
CA TRP A 83 11.44 13.54 -16.48
C TRP A 83 12.87 13.92 -16.12
N ASP A 84 13.81 12.97 -16.14
CA ASP A 84 15.24 13.23 -15.93
C ASP A 84 15.81 14.24 -16.94
N LYS A 85 15.40 14.11 -18.22
CA LYS A 85 15.80 15.06 -19.29
C LYS A 85 15.20 16.45 -19.08
N GLU A 86 13.97 16.52 -18.58
CA GLU A 86 13.28 17.79 -18.26
C GLU A 86 13.88 18.45 -17.01
N GLY A 87 14.34 17.64 -16.05
CA GLY A 87 14.79 18.07 -14.74
C GLY A 87 13.65 18.60 -13.86
N GLY A 88 14.01 19.34 -12.81
CA GLY A 88 13.05 20.07 -11.99
C GLY A 88 12.28 19.23 -10.97
N TYR A 89 12.77 18.04 -10.61
CA TYR A 89 12.26 17.24 -9.51
C TYR A 89 13.42 16.55 -8.74
N ASP A 90 13.16 16.08 -7.53
CA ASP A 90 14.17 15.42 -6.68
C ASP A 90 13.95 13.92 -6.56
N PHE A 91 12.68 13.47 -6.52
CA PHE A 91 12.32 12.06 -6.35
C PHE A 91 11.21 11.62 -7.31
N ALA A 92 11.33 10.40 -7.84
CA ALA A 92 10.30 9.72 -8.62
C ALA A 92 9.74 8.51 -7.87
N LEU A 93 8.41 8.42 -7.81
CA LEU A 93 7.66 7.36 -7.14
C LEU A 93 6.78 6.61 -8.15
N PRO A 94 7.20 5.42 -8.59
CA PRO A 94 6.30 4.49 -9.26
C PRO A 94 5.38 3.82 -8.22
N MET A 95 4.08 3.82 -8.46
CA MET A 95 3.08 3.32 -7.50
C MET A 95 1.92 2.61 -8.21
N ASP A 96 1.33 1.62 -7.55
CA ASP A 96 0.02 1.11 -7.97
C ASP A 96 -1.10 2.08 -7.54
N CYS A 97 -2.24 2.01 -8.25
CA CYS A 97 -3.37 2.92 -8.06
C CYS A 97 -4.08 2.73 -6.71
N ASP A 98 -3.88 1.57 -6.08
CA ASP A 98 -4.40 1.18 -4.76
C ASP A 98 -3.39 1.41 -3.63
N GLU A 99 -2.28 2.12 -3.88
CA GLU A 99 -1.22 2.37 -2.90
C GLU A 99 -1.15 3.84 -2.47
N PHE A 100 -0.95 4.08 -1.16
CA PHE A 100 -0.95 5.41 -0.56
C PHE A 100 0.25 5.59 0.36
N LEU A 101 1.06 6.62 0.11
CA LEU A 101 2.29 6.85 0.86
C LEU A 101 2.02 7.42 2.27
N ALA A 102 2.68 6.84 3.28
CA ALA A 102 2.73 7.33 4.66
C ALA A 102 4.14 7.12 5.26
N LEU A 103 4.33 7.47 6.53
CA LEU A 103 5.55 7.21 7.29
C LEU A 103 5.30 6.17 8.39
N PHE A 104 6.24 5.23 8.55
CA PHE A 104 6.23 4.26 9.63
C PHE A 104 7.62 3.68 9.90
N LEU A 105 8.23 4.17 10.98
CA LEU A 105 9.44 3.57 11.56
C LEU A 105 9.22 3.30 13.04
N ASP A 106 9.30 4.34 13.85
CA ASP A 106 9.00 4.38 15.28
C ASP A 106 7.58 4.88 15.55
N ARG A 107 7.13 5.84 14.73
CA ARG A 107 5.81 6.45 14.76
C ARG A 107 5.12 6.28 13.41
N PHE A 108 3.81 6.07 13.45
CA PHE A 108 2.97 6.11 12.25
C PHE A 108 2.55 7.56 11.96
N SER A 109 2.60 7.98 10.70
CA SER A 109 2.11 9.30 10.31
C SER A 109 1.62 9.37 8.87
N VAL A 110 0.51 10.09 8.71
CA VAL A 110 -0.08 10.49 7.43
C VAL A 110 0.01 12.02 7.22
N THR A 111 0.78 12.71 8.06
CA THR A 111 0.87 14.16 8.07
C THR A 111 1.73 14.65 6.90
N PRO A 112 1.20 15.51 6.00
CA PRO A 112 1.93 15.97 4.82
C PRO A 112 3.31 16.59 5.12
N SER A 113 3.41 17.45 6.14
CA SER A 113 4.67 18.12 6.46
C SER A 113 5.75 17.14 6.95
N GLU A 114 5.37 16.09 7.66
CA GLU A 114 6.31 15.06 8.14
C GLU A 114 6.80 14.19 6.97
N ILE A 115 5.89 13.78 6.08
CA ILE A 115 6.22 13.03 4.85
C ILE A 115 7.21 13.83 3.98
N ILE A 116 6.96 15.13 3.78
CA ILE A 116 7.84 15.99 2.98
C ILE A 116 9.19 16.26 3.66
N ALA A 117 9.20 16.39 4.99
CA ALA A 117 10.43 16.55 5.75
C ALA A 117 11.32 15.30 5.59
N GLU A 118 10.73 14.11 5.58
CA GLU A 118 11.51 12.88 5.40
C GLU A 118 12.13 12.77 4.00
N PHE A 119 11.40 13.15 2.95
CA PHE A 119 12.02 13.29 1.63
C PHE A 119 13.19 14.30 1.63
N ALA A 120 13.06 15.40 2.39
CA ALA A 120 14.13 16.38 2.50
C ALA A 120 15.38 15.79 3.18
N ASN A 121 15.21 14.95 4.22
CA ASN A 121 16.31 14.27 4.90
C ASN A 121 17.07 13.32 3.96
N LEU A 122 16.34 12.62 3.10
CA LEU A 122 16.93 11.65 2.16
C LEU A 122 17.65 12.29 0.96
N LYS A 123 17.58 13.61 0.75
CA LYS A 123 18.14 14.26 -0.46
C LYS A 123 19.65 14.04 -0.63
N SER A 124 20.39 13.93 0.46
CA SER A 124 21.85 13.68 0.43
C SER A 124 22.22 12.21 0.30
N ASP A 125 21.26 11.29 0.44
CA ASP A 125 21.50 9.85 0.41
C ASP A 125 21.52 9.30 -1.01
N LEU A 126 22.61 9.56 -1.73
CA LEU A 126 22.87 8.99 -3.05
C LEU A 126 22.94 7.45 -2.97
N ALA A 127 21.80 6.79 -3.11
CA ALA A 127 21.59 5.35 -2.95
C ALA A 127 20.33 4.90 -3.70
N THR A 128 20.22 3.58 -3.91
CA THR A 128 18.92 2.96 -4.24
C THR A 128 18.03 3.07 -3.01
N LEU A 129 16.89 3.76 -3.10
CA LEU A 129 15.96 3.89 -1.98
C LEU A 129 14.87 2.82 -2.07
N VAL A 130 14.67 2.09 -0.98
CA VAL A 130 13.66 1.05 -0.89
C VAL A 130 12.88 1.24 0.40
N THR A 131 11.59 0.95 0.38
CA THR A 131 10.87 0.59 1.62
C THR A 131 10.43 -0.86 1.54
N ASP A 132 10.67 -1.61 2.60
CA ASP A 132 10.22 -2.99 2.76
C ASP A 132 8.92 -3.06 3.59
N ARG A 133 8.14 -1.98 3.63
CA ARG A 133 6.98 -1.85 4.52
C ARG A 133 5.72 -1.58 3.72
N VAL A 134 4.76 -2.49 3.85
CA VAL A 134 3.40 -2.33 3.36
C VAL A 134 2.41 -2.62 4.49
N LEU A 135 1.34 -1.83 4.52
CA LEU A 135 0.18 -2.02 5.38
C LEU A 135 -1.00 -2.45 4.52
N LEU A 136 -1.33 -3.73 4.55
CA LEU A 136 -2.45 -4.32 3.83
C LEU A 136 -3.75 -4.01 4.57
N ASN A 137 -4.74 -3.37 3.93
CA ASN A 137 -5.99 -3.08 4.61
C ASN A 137 -6.77 -4.35 4.96
N ILE A 138 -7.46 -4.35 6.10
CA ILE A 138 -8.32 -5.47 6.52
C ILE A 138 -9.73 -5.30 5.92
N PRO A 139 -10.35 -6.36 5.33
CA PRO A 139 -11.68 -6.25 4.73
C PRO A 139 -12.73 -5.73 5.72
N ASN A 140 -13.50 -4.71 5.32
CA ASN A 140 -14.53 -4.08 6.16
C ASN A 140 -14.06 -3.57 7.53
N ALA A 141 -12.77 -3.37 7.74
CA ALA A 141 -12.24 -2.82 8.98
C ALA A 141 -11.45 -1.53 8.70
N PRO A 142 -12.14 -0.39 8.45
CA PRO A 142 -11.48 0.89 8.23
C PRO A 142 -10.50 1.22 9.36
N GLY A 143 -9.27 1.61 9.01
CA GLY A 143 -8.24 1.95 9.98
C GLY A 143 -7.45 0.75 10.49
N TYR A 144 -7.78 -0.47 10.08
CA TYR A 144 -7.04 -1.68 10.44
C TYR A 144 -6.17 -2.15 9.29
N PHE A 145 -4.92 -2.50 9.60
CA PHE A 145 -3.94 -2.88 8.59
C PHE A 145 -3.04 -4.00 9.07
N ARG A 146 -2.73 -4.94 8.19
CA ARG A 146 -1.72 -5.97 8.43
C ARG A 146 -0.36 -5.51 7.89
N PRO A 147 0.68 -5.40 8.74
CA PRO A 147 2.05 -5.21 8.30
C PRO A 147 2.57 -6.38 7.47
N GLN A 148 3.25 -6.08 6.36
CA GLN A 148 3.91 -7.05 5.49
C GLN A 148 5.24 -6.51 4.95
N HIS A 149 6.20 -7.42 4.74
CA HIS A 149 7.44 -7.13 4.05
C HIS A 149 7.27 -7.25 2.53
N ILE A 150 6.95 -6.14 1.87
CA ILE A 150 6.88 -6.08 0.41
C ILE A 150 7.68 -4.87 -0.07
N PRO A 151 8.76 -5.07 -0.84
CA PRO A 151 9.61 -3.97 -1.27
C PRO A 151 8.87 -3.05 -2.25
N ARG A 152 9.09 -1.75 -2.10
CA ARG A 152 8.72 -0.69 -3.05
C ARG A 152 9.90 0.24 -3.29
N ALA A 153 10.06 0.60 -4.55
CA ALA A 153 11.13 1.46 -5.00
C ALA A 153 10.79 2.95 -4.85
N LEU A 154 11.76 3.74 -4.44
CA LEU A 154 11.77 5.19 -4.62
C LEU A 154 13.07 5.57 -5.33
N PHE A 155 13.01 6.52 -6.26
CA PHE A 155 14.18 6.88 -7.06
C PHE A 155 14.54 8.34 -6.82
N HIS A 156 15.83 8.62 -6.65
CA HIS A 156 16.34 9.96 -6.90
C HIS A 156 16.20 10.31 -8.39
N ALA A 157 16.05 11.59 -8.70
CA ALA A 157 16.19 12.06 -10.07
C ALA A 157 17.52 11.58 -10.68
N ASN A 158 17.49 11.17 -11.95
CA ASN A 158 18.62 10.63 -12.72
C ASN A 158 19.20 9.30 -12.20
N SER A 159 18.44 8.54 -11.40
CA SER A 159 18.96 7.30 -10.81
C SER A 159 18.38 6.01 -11.40
N ILE A 160 17.19 6.02 -12.00
CA ILE A 160 16.50 4.77 -12.40
C ILE A 160 17.20 4.07 -13.58
N GLU A 161 17.48 2.76 -13.42
CA GLU A 161 17.96 1.89 -14.49
C GLU A 161 16.85 0.99 -15.02
N THR A 162 16.27 0.15 -14.16
CA THR A 162 15.14 -0.72 -14.52
C THR A 162 14.18 -0.87 -13.36
N LEU A 163 12.95 -1.26 -13.70
CA LEU A 163 11.90 -1.58 -12.75
C LEU A 163 11.12 -2.79 -13.27
N ASP A 164 10.84 -3.74 -12.39
CA ASP A 164 9.99 -4.89 -12.73
C ASP A 164 8.51 -4.49 -12.76
N ARG A 165 7.66 -5.39 -13.26
CA ARG A 165 6.22 -5.13 -13.37
C ARG A 165 5.53 -4.91 -12.02
N GLY A 166 5.96 -5.60 -10.96
CA GLY A 166 5.40 -5.45 -9.62
C GLY A 166 5.93 -4.25 -8.86
N LEU A 167 6.92 -3.53 -9.41
CA LEU A 167 7.58 -2.39 -8.78
C LEU A 167 8.34 -2.80 -7.48
N HIS A 168 8.74 -4.07 -7.39
CA HIS A 168 9.34 -4.71 -6.20
C HIS A 168 10.87 -4.75 -6.23
N ALA A 169 11.46 -4.82 -7.42
CA ALA A 169 12.89 -5.05 -7.64
C ALA A 169 13.49 -3.91 -8.46
N PRO A 170 13.66 -2.72 -7.87
CA PRO A 170 14.29 -1.61 -8.56
C PRO A 170 15.77 -1.85 -8.78
N THR A 171 16.28 -1.34 -9.91
CA THR A 171 17.70 -1.10 -10.09
C THR A 171 17.94 0.38 -10.34
N SER A 172 19.00 0.91 -9.75
CA SER A 172 19.45 2.28 -9.94
C SER A 172 20.93 2.33 -10.27
N CYS A 173 21.42 3.51 -10.68
CA CYS A 173 22.85 3.73 -10.90
C CYS A 173 23.71 3.52 -9.63
N TYR A 174 23.10 3.45 -8.45
CA TYR A 174 23.75 3.14 -7.17
C TYR A 174 23.75 1.64 -6.88
N LYS A 175 24.68 0.91 -7.51
CA LYS A 175 24.74 -0.56 -7.47
C LYS A 175 25.11 -1.15 -6.11
N ASP A 176 25.95 -0.44 -5.36
CA ASP A 176 26.55 -0.96 -4.13
C ASP A 176 25.96 -0.34 -2.85
N ARG A 177 24.94 0.52 -2.98
CA ARG A 177 24.33 1.21 -1.84
C ARG A 177 22.81 1.20 -1.94
N CYS A 178 22.18 0.56 -0.96
CA CYS A 178 20.74 0.57 -0.76
C CYS A 178 20.42 1.18 0.61
N VAL A 179 19.46 2.11 0.65
CA VAL A 179 18.97 2.74 1.88
C VAL A 179 17.51 2.35 2.06
N ARG A 180 17.21 1.75 3.21
CA ARG A 180 15.85 1.49 3.65
C ARG A 180 15.26 2.78 4.21
N THR A 181 14.15 3.20 3.64
CA THR A 181 13.43 4.42 4.03
C THR A 181 12.38 4.10 5.08
N PRO A 182 11.97 5.10 5.89
CA PRO A 182 10.87 4.92 6.84
C PRO A 182 9.48 5.04 6.19
N PHE A 183 9.39 5.23 4.87
CA PHE A 183 8.11 5.25 4.18
C PHE A 183 7.39 3.91 4.33
N VAL A 184 6.07 3.95 4.28
CA VAL A 184 5.20 2.77 4.21
C VAL A 184 4.14 3.03 3.17
N TYR A 185 3.74 1.98 2.44
CA TYR A 185 2.58 2.06 1.55
C TYR A 185 1.38 1.42 2.21
N LEU A 186 0.29 2.18 2.33
CA LEU A 186 -1.03 1.61 2.61
C LEU A 186 -1.53 1.00 1.30
N HIS A 187 -1.77 -0.31 1.28
CA HIS A 187 -2.22 -1.02 0.08
C HIS A 187 -3.68 -1.44 0.22
N LEU A 188 -4.57 -0.70 -0.43
CA LEU A 188 -6.03 -0.84 -0.35
C LEU A 188 -6.58 -1.86 -1.35
N HIS A 189 -6.00 -3.05 -1.34
CA HIS A 189 -6.36 -4.15 -2.24
C HIS A 189 -7.71 -4.80 -1.88
N ASN A 190 -8.14 -4.72 -0.62
CA ASN A 190 -9.44 -5.22 -0.19
C ASN A 190 -10.52 -4.16 -0.37
N ARG A 191 -11.59 -4.52 -1.09
CA ARG A 191 -12.77 -3.69 -1.33
C ARG A 191 -13.98 -4.24 -0.57
N PRO A 192 -14.98 -3.41 -0.21
CA PRO A 192 -16.12 -3.88 0.60
C PRO A 192 -16.97 -4.93 -0.12
N ASN A 193 -17.02 -4.85 -1.45
CA ASN A 193 -17.70 -5.82 -2.29
C ASN A 193 -16.71 -6.86 -2.82
N TYR A 194 -16.84 -8.11 -2.37
CA TYR A 194 -15.99 -9.21 -2.80
C TYR A 194 -16.04 -9.47 -4.32
N GLU A 195 -17.19 -9.28 -4.96
CA GLU A 195 -17.28 -9.43 -6.42
C GLU A 195 -16.55 -8.32 -7.16
N ALA A 196 -16.46 -7.11 -6.59
CA ALA A 196 -15.63 -6.04 -7.15
C ALA A 196 -14.14 -6.41 -7.09
N ILE A 197 -13.67 -7.05 -6.01
CA ILE A 197 -12.31 -7.60 -5.92
C ILE A 197 -12.08 -8.64 -7.02
N LYS A 198 -13.04 -9.57 -7.21
CA LYS A 198 -12.94 -10.59 -8.25
C LYS A 198 -12.97 -10.01 -9.67
N GLN A 199 -13.78 -8.98 -9.92
CA GLN A 199 -13.83 -8.29 -11.20
C GLN A 199 -12.47 -7.67 -11.53
N PHE A 200 -11.84 -6.99 -10.56
CA PHE A 200 -10.50 -6.46 -10.71
C PHE A 200 -9.46 -7.56 -10.98
N ALA A 201 -9.54 -8.68 -10.24
CA ALA A 201 -8.66 -9.82 -10.45
C ALA A 201 -8.82 -10.44 -11.85
N ARG A 202 -10.05 -10.55 -12.39
CA ARG A 202 -10.30 -11.02 -13.77
C ARG A 202 -9.61 -10.11 -14.79
N GLN A 203 -9.69 -8.79 -14.61
CA GLN A 203 -9.02 -7.83 -15.51
C GLN A 203 -7.48 -8.02 -15.49
N LYS A 204 -6.88 -8.12 -14.30
CA LYS A 204 -5.43 -8.36 -14.13
C LYS A 204 -4.97 -9.74 -14.65
N LEU A 205 -5.85 -10.73 -14.64
CA LEU A 205 -5.62 -12.08 -15.18
C LEU A 205 -5.96 -12.19 -16.68
N HIS A 206 -6.40 -11.10 -17.32
CA HIS A 206 -6.89 -11.10 -18.70
C HIS A 206 -7.97 -12.17 -18.97
N THR A 207 -8.85 -12.35 -18.00
CA THR A 207 -9.96 -13.30 -18.07
C THR A 207 -11.19 -12.63 -18.69
N PRO A 208 -11.83 -13.22 -19.73
CA PRO A 208 -13.05 -12.68 -20.30
C PRO A 208 -14.18 -12.56 -19.28
N ASP A 209 -15.05 -11.57 -19.47
CA ASP A 209 -16.21 -11.35 -18.61
C ASP A 209 -17.09 -12.60 -18.52
N GLY A 210 -17.54 -12.91 -17.30
CA GLY A 210 -18.37 -14.08 -17.01
C GLY A 210 -17.62 -15.41 -16.95
N GLN A 211 -16.33 -15.47 -17.30
CA GLN A 211 -15.53 -16.69 -17.18
C GLN A 211 -14.81 -16.79 -15.82
N ASN A 212 -14.57 -18.02 -15.37
CA ASN A 212 -13.75 -18.29 -14.20
C ASN A 212 -12.29 -18.47 -14.65
N PRO A 213 -11.32 -17.70 -14.11
CA PRO A 213 -9.91 -17.86 -14.44
C PRO A 213 -9.38 -19.28 -14.20
N LEU A 214 -9.95 -20.02 -13.24
CA LEU A 214 -9.55 -21.40 -12.95
C LEU A 214 -9.84 -22.36 -14.11
N ASP A 215 -10.92 -22.13 -14.85
CA ASP A 215 -11.29 -22.97 -16.00
C ASP A 215 -10.30 -22.78 -17.16
N LEU A 216 -9.71 -21.59 -17.29
CA LEU A 216 -8.75 -21.28 -18.37
C LEU A 216 -7.39 -21.96 -18.17
N ILE A 217 -7.00 -22.22 -16.92
CA ILE A 217 -5.76 -22.92 -16.57
C ILE A 217 -5.86 -24.40 -16.90
N ALA A 218 -7.03 -25.00 -16.65
CA ALA A 218 -7.27 -26.42 -16.91
C ALA A 218 -7.23 -26.78 -18.41
N HIS A 219 -7.31 -25.78 -19.30
CA HIS A 219 -7.38 -25.97 -20.75
C HIS A 219 -6.10 -25.53 -21.50
N ASP A 220 -4.93 -25.60 -20.87
CA ASP A 220 -3.61 -25.35 -21.51
C ASP A 220 -3.43 -23.97 -22.16
N ARG A 221 -4.27 -22.98 -21.81
CA ARG A 221 -3.93 -21.57 -22.09
C ARG A 221 -2.96 -21.11 -21.00
N PRO A 222 -1.69 -20.82 -21.32
CA PRO A 222 -0.79 -20.28 -20.31
C PRO A 222 -1.35 -18.92 -19.86
N LEU A 223 -1.79 -18.83 -18.61
CA LEU A 223 -1.99 -17.52 -17.97
C LEU A 223 -0.64 -16.81 -18.05
N THR A 224 -0.58 -15.73 -18.82
CA THR A 224 0.65 -15.23 -19.45
C THR A 224 1.64 -14.54 -18.50
N SER A 225 1.51 -14.72 -17.17
CA SER A 225 2.56 -14.35 -16.22
C SER A 225 2.39 -15.00 -14.85
N GLN A 226 3.48 -15.50 -14.27
CA GLN A 226 3.46 -16.07 -12.92
C GLN A 226 3.07 -15.06 -11.83
N ALA A 227 3.37 -13.77 -12.05
CA ALA A 227 3.21 -12.74 -11.02
C ALA A 227 1.74 -12.36 -10.70
N SER A 228 0.75 -12.78 -11.50
CA SER A 228 -0.67 -12.56 -11.17
C SER A 228 -1.35 -13.80 -10.58
N TYR A 229 -0.67 -14.96 -10.50
CA TYR A 229 -1.27 -16.21 -10.01
C TYR A 229 -1.73 -16.15 -8.56
N HIS A 230 -1.13 -15.27 -7.75
CA HIS A 230 -1.57 -15.07 -6.38
C HIS A 230 -3.04 -14.68 -6.30
N LEU A 231 -3.62 -14.04 -7.34
CA LEU A 231 -5.04 -13.64 -7.41
C LEU A 231 -6.00 -14.82 -7.62
N LEU A 232 -5.51 -16.00 -8.03
CA LEU A 232 -6.38 -17.16 -8.28
C LEU A 232 -7.08 -17.66 -7.02
N HIS A 233 -6.50 -17.42 -5.84
CA HIS A 233 -7.09 -17.84 -4.57
C HIS A 233 -8.50 -17.25 -4.35
N LEU A 234 -8.79 -16.07 -4.93
CA LEU A 234 -10.10 -15.39 -4.88
C LEU A 234 -11.21 -16.16 -5.60
N PHE A 235 -10.85 -17.07 -6.52
CA PHE A 235 -11.80 -17.86 -7.31
C PHE A 235 -11.97 -19.27 -6.77
N GLN A 236 -11.12 -19.68 -5.83
CA GLN A 236 -11.14 -21.01 -5.18
C GLN A 236 -12.05 -21.06 -3.95
N ARG A 237 -12.55 -19.91 -3.49
CA ARG A 237 -13.32 -19.77 -2.24
C ARG A 237 -14.49 -18.80 -2.39
N ASP A 238 -15.48 -18.97 -1.52
CA ASP A 238 -16.55 -18.00 -1.34
C ASP A 238 -16.12 -16.85 -0.41
N TYR A 239 -17.02 -15.91 -0.17
CA TYR A 239 -16.71 -14.74 0.66
C TYR A 239 -16.39 -15.11 2.11
N THR A 240 -17.08 -16.11 2.67
CA THR A 240 -16.82 -16.61 4.03
C THR A 240 -15.41 -17.17 4.15
N GLY A 241 -14.99 -18.00 3.18
CA GLY A 241 -13.63 -18.55 3.14
C GLY A 241 -12.55 -17.49 2.93
N PHE A 242 -12.85 -16.42 2.20
CA PHE A 242 -11.97 -15.26 2.07
C PHE A 242 -11.80 -14.50 3.39
N LEU A 243 -12.89 -14.20 4.11
CA LEU A 243 -12.82 -13.52 5.41
C LEU A 243 -12.09 -14.35 6.47
N ALA A 244 -12.21 -15.68 6.42
CA ALA A 244 -11.51 -16.58 7.31
C ALA A 244 -9.97 -16.46 7.23
N GLU A 245 -9.43 -15.92 6.12
CA GLU A 245 -8.00 -15.65 6.00
C GLU A 245 -7.51 -14.48 6.87
N TYR A 246 -8.42 -13.69 7.44
CA TYR A 246 -8.10 -12.53 8.27
C TYR A 246 -8.37 -12.79 9.77
N LEU A 247 -9.08 -13.87 10.10
CA LEU A 247 -9.36 -14.26 11.48
C LEU A 247 -8.08 -14.67 12.22
N ASP A 248 -8.05 -14.39 13.52
CA ASP A 248 -6.98 -14.75 14.47
C ASP A 248 -5.58 -14.30 14.04
N LYS A 249 -5.51 -13.26 13.21
CA LYS A 249 -4.26 -12.72 12.68
C LYS A 249 -4.08 -11.31 13.21
N PRO A 250 -3.15 -11.10 14.16
CA PRO A 250 -2.88 -9.77 14.69
C PRO A 250 -2.50 -8.77 13.59
N ASP A 251 -2.90 -7.53 13.80
CA ASP A 251 -2.76 -6.42 12.88
C ASP A 251 -2.50 -5.12 13.67
N ILE A 252 -2.65 -3.96 13.03
CA ILE A 252 -2.62 -2.67 13.74
C ILE A 252 -3.90 -1.87 13.51
N TYR A 253 -4.21 -1.03 14.49
CA TYR A 253 -5.18 0.04 14.39
C TYR A 253 -4.50 1.41 14.21
N ALA A 254 -4.82 2.10 13.12
CA ALA A 254 -4.29 3.39 12.70
C ALA A 254 -5.41 4.30 12.12
N PRO A 255 -6.24 4.93 12.98
CA PRO A 255 -7.41 5.72 12.57
C PRO A 255 -7.06 7.03 11.89
N ASP A 256 -5.83 7.53 12.03
CA ASP A 256 -5.38 8.75 11.36
C ASP A 256 -5.47 8.63 9.83
N VAL A 257 -5.35 7.40 9.28
CA VAL A 257 -5.62 7.14 7.86
C VAL A 257 -7.04 7.53 7.49
N ILE A 258 -8.01 7.16 8.34
CA ILE A 258 -9.44 7.43 8.13
C ILE A 258 -9.71 8.93 8.22
N ALA A 259 -9.18 9.58 9.26
CA ALA A 259 -9.29 11.03 9.42
C ALA A 259 -8.70 11.77 8.21
N ARG A 260 -7.56 11.31 7.71
CA ARG A 260 -6.92 11.89 6.51
C ARG A 260 -7.79 11.70 5.27
N MET A 261 -8.29 10.49 5.00
CA MET A 261 -9.18 10.23 3.86
C MET A 261 -10.44 11.11 3.91
N GLN A 262 -11.06 11.23 5.08
CA GLN A 262 -12.22 12.11 5.28
C GLN A 262 -11.88 13.59 5.05
N SER A 263 -10.71 14.05 5.51
CA SER A 263 -10.24 15.42 5.26
C SER A 263 -10.05 15.73 3.77
N LEU A 264 -9.82 14.70 2.95
CA LEU A 264 -9.71 14.80 1.49
C LEU A 264 -11.08 14.68 0.79
N GLY A 265 -12.16 14.59 1.56
CA GLY A 265 -13.51 14.41 1.06
C GLY A 265 -13.75 13.06 0.40
N LEU A 266 -13.06 12.01 0.88
CA LEU A 266 -13.26 10.63 0.43
C LEU A 266 -14.32 9.93 1.28
N ASP A 267 -15.16 9.13 0.63
CA ASP A 267 -16.12 8.27 1.31
C ASP A 267 -15.42 6.98 1.77
N VAL A 268 -14.96 6.98 3.02
CA VAL A 268 -14.28 5.84 3.62
C VAL A 268 -15.16 4.58 3.65
N LYS A 269 -16.48 4.73 3.84
CA LYS A 269 -17.38 3.57 3.88
C LYS A 269 -17.48 2.91 2.51
N ALA A 270 -17.52 3.71 1.44
CA ALA A 270 -17.48 3.19 0.07
C ALA A 270 -16.14 2.50 -0.26
N LEU A 271 -15.02 3.04 0.24
CA LEU A 271 -13.67 2.52 -0.04
C LEU A 271 -13.28 1.30 0.77
N LEU A 272 -13.58 1.30 2.08
CA LEU A 272 -13.05 0.34 3.06
C LEU A 272 -14.13 -0.42 3.80
N GLY A 273 -15.41 -0.06 3.63
CA GLY A 273 -16.54 -0.79 4.18
C GLY A 273 -16.90 -0.33 5.58
N GLN A 274 -17.76 -1.09 6.25
CA GLN A 274 -18.17 -0.83 7.63
C GLN A 274 -18.41 -2.17 8.33
N GLY A 275 -17.43 -2.61 9.11
CA GLY A 275 -17.49 -3.83 9.91
C GLY A 275 -17.58 -3.55 11.40
N SER A 276 -17.68 -4.63 12.18
CA SER A 276 -17.79 -4.64 13.63
C SER A 276 -16.44 -4.48 14.34
N HIS A 277 -15.49 -3.75 13.75
CA HIS A 277 -14.25 -3.43 14.43
C HIS A 277 -14.45 -2.14 15.24
N PRO A 278 -13.98 -2.06 16.50
CA PRO A 278 -14.08 -0.84 17.28
C PRO A 278 -13.44 0.35 16.56
N GLN A 279 -14.08 1.51 16.65
CA GLN A 279 -13.59 2.76 16.08
C GLN A 279 -13.49 3.81 17.18
N PHE A 280 -12.29 4.31 17.43
CA PHE A 280 -12.02 5.30 18.46
C PHE A 280 -10.77 6.11 18.12
N PRO A 281 -10.69 7.38 18.51
CA PRO A 281 -9.47 8.16 18.33
C PRO A 281 -8.33 7.53 19.14
N ILE A 282 -7.13 7.48 18.55
CA ILE A 282 -5.93 7.05 19.25
C ILE A 282 -5.25 8.27 19.89
N THR A 283 -4.89 8.14 21.17
CA THR A 283 -3.90 9.01 21.83
C THR A 283 -2.73 8.16 22.31
N ALA A 284 -2.18 7.37 21.39
CA ALA A 284 -0.98 6.57 21.63
C ALA A 284 0.26 7.40 21.30
N PRO A 285 1.38 7.19 22.02
CA PRO A 285 2.64 7.88 21.73
C PRO A 285 3.09 7.77 20.26
N TYR A 286 2.80 6.62 19.64
CA TYR A 286 3.27 6.26 18.30
C TYR A 286 2.20 6.35 17.19
N ASN A 287 1.00 6.89 17.49
CA ASN A 287 -0.14 7.05 16.57
C ASN A 287 -0.71 5.76 15.95
N PHE A 288 -0.38 4.60 16.51
CA PHE A 288 -1.05 3.33 16.20
C PHE A 288 -1.08 2.45 17.46
N LEU A 289 -1.88 1.39 17.40
CA LEU A 289 -1.90 0.31 18.39
C LEU A 289 -1.76 -1.03 17.67
N ALA A 290 -1.00 -1.96 18.24
CA ALA A 290 -1.11 -3.36 17.83
C ALA A 290 -2.49 -3.88 18.25
N HIS A 291 -3.11 -4.71 17.42
CA HIS A 291 -4.46 -5.22 17.63
C HIS A 291 -4.53 -6.73 17.38
N ARG A 292 -5.36 -7.43 18.15
CA ARG A 292 -5.83 -8.79 17.85
C ARG A 292 -7.27 -9.00 18.29
N GLY A 293 -8.04 -9.72 17.49
CA GLY A 293 -9.36 -10.20 17.88
C GLY A 293 -9.28 -11.48 18.72
N SER A 294 -10.26 -11.70 19.58
CA SER A 294 -10.49 -13.02 20.19
C SER A 294 -11.02 -14.01 19.15
N GLU A 295 -11.04 -15.30 19.50
CA GLU A 295 -11.74 -16.30 18.70
C GLU A 295 -13.19 -15.82 18.43
N ARG A 296 -13.57 -15.77 17.14
CA ARG A 296 -14.86 -15.25 16.63
C ARG A 296 -15.08 -13.73 16.75
N GLU A 297 -14.04 -12.93 16.97
CA GLU A 297 -14.10 -11.46 17.02
C GLU A 297 -15.22 -10.96 17.94
N THR A 298 -15.32 -11.50 19.16
CA THR A 298 -16.27 -11.00 20.18
C THR A 298 -15.66 -9.90 21.05
N THR A 299 -14.33 -9.90 21.16
CA THR A 299 -13.55 -8.88 21.84
C THR A 299 -12.28 -8.57 21.04
N HIS A 300 -11.80 -7.35 21.19
CA HIS A 300 -10.62 -6.81 20.49
C HIS A 300 -9.63 -6.31 21.54
N GLU A 301 -8.41 -6.82 21.50
CA GLU A 301 -7.34 -6.44 22.41
C GLU A 301 -6.34 -5.52 21.70
N TYR A 302 -5.93 -4.45 22.38
CA TYR A 302 -5.03 -3.43 21.85
C TYR A 302 -3.82 -3.22 22.74
N ALA A 303 -2.64 -3.16 22.15
CA ALA A 303 -1.37 -2.94 22.84
C ALA A 303 -0.62 -1.73 22.27
N ALA A 304 -0.08 -0.90 23.16
CA ALA A 304 0.92 0.09 22.78
C ALA A 304 2.23 -0.64 22.44
N PHE A 305 2.78 -0.35 21.27
CA PHE A 305 4.01 -0.96 20.78
C PHE A 305 5.09 0.09 20.52
N ASP A 306 6.28 -0.14 21.06
CA ASP A 306 7.48 0.67 20.87
C ASP A 306 8.54 -0.17 20.14
N PRO A 307 8.78 0.06 18.83
CA PRO A 307 9.69 -0.76 18.04
C PRO A 307 11.15 -0.67 18.52
N ILE A 308 11.57 0.48 19.06
CA ILE A 308 12.95 0.70 19.49
C ILE A 308 13.20 -0.06 20.80
N ALA A 309 12.33 0.12 21.79
CA ALA A 309 12.42 -0.61 23.05
C ALA A 309 12.26 -2.12 22.83
N TYR A 310 11.34 -2.53 21.96
CA TYR A 310 11.13 -3.94 21.65
C TYR A 310 12.37 -4.59 21.03
N ALA A 311 13.02 -3.94 20.05
CA ALA A 311 14.26 -4.45 19.47
C ALA A 311 15.39 -4.53 20.50
N HIS A 312 15.52 -3.52 21.36
CA HIS A 312 16.55 -3.49 22.41
C HIS A 312 16.36 -4.61 23.45
N GLU A 313 15.12 -4.88 23.88
CA GLU A 313 14.80 -5.93 24.85
C GLU A 313 14.85 -7.34 24.25
N ASN A 314 14.78 -7.45 22.91
CA ASN A 314 14.75 -8.73 22.19
C ASN A 314 15.88 -8.78 21.14
N PRO A 315 17.15 -8.97 21.55
CA PRO A 315 18.28 -8.98 20.62
C PRO A 315 18.20 -10.07 19.54
N ASP A 316 17.52 -11.18 19.83
CA ASP A 316 17.23 -12.24 18.87
C ASP A 316 16.35 -11.74 17.71
N VAL A 317 15.36 -10.90 18.02
CA VAL A 317 14.51 -10.25 17.00
C VAL A 317 15.30 -9.19 16.24
N ALA A 318 16.09 -8.38 16.94
CA ALA A 318 16.85 -7.29 16.33
C ALA A 318 17.95 -7.78 15.36
N THR A 319 18.51 -8.96 15.61
CA THR A 319 19.55 -9.57 14.76
C THR A 319 18.99 -10.47 13.66
N ASP A 320 17.69 -10.78 13.70
CA ASP A 320 17.02 -11.56 12.66
C ASP A 320 16.92 -10.76 11.35
N ALA A 321 17.22 -11.43 10.23
CA ALA A 321 17.28 -10.78 8.92
C ALA A 321 15.90 -10.34 8.39
N TYR A 322 14.82 -10.98 8.85
CA TYR A 322 13.45 -10.66 8.49
C TYR A 322 12.84 -9.70 9.52
N TYR A 323 12.78 -10.12 10.78
CA TYR A 323 12.12 -9.37 11.85
C TYR A 323 12.88 -8.12 12.31
N GLY A 324 14.21 -8.09 12.19
CA GLY A 324 15.03 -6.94 12.59
C GLY A 324 14.77 -5.68 11.76
N ILE A 325 14.20 -5.83 10.56
CA ILE A 325 13.82 -4.71 9.67
C ILE A 325 12.60 -3.96 10.21
N TRP A 326 11.64 -4.72 10.76
CA TRP A 326 10.40 -4.17 11.29
C TRP A 326 9.89 -5.05 12.46
N PRO A 327 10.42 -4.84 13.69
CA PRO A 327 10.15 -5.68 14.85
C PRO A 327 8.67 -5.83 15.22
N LEU A 328 7.83 -4.90 14.75
CA LEU A 328 6.37 -4.99 14.85
C LEU A 328 5.84 -6.30 14.25
N ILE A 329 6.39 -6.74 13.12
CA ILE A 329 5.95 -7.99 12.47
C ILE A 329 6.22 -9.18 13.40
N HIS A 330 7.37 -9.22 14.08
CA HIS A 330 7.63 -10.28 15.07
C HIS A 330 6.63 -10.25 16.21
N PHE A 331 6.36 -9.06 16.76
CA PHE A 331 5.42 -8.93 17.86
C PHE A 331 4.02 -9.44 17.48
N LEU A 332 3.54 -9.11 16.28
CA LEU A 332 2.24 -9.56 15.78
C LEU A 332 2.22 -11.06 15.44
N ASP A 333 3.29 -11.61 14.86
CA ASP A 333 3.34 -13.02 14.43
C ASP A 333 3.54 -14.00 15.60
N ALA A 334 4.36 -13.63 16.60
CA ALA A 334 4.76 -14.54 17.67
C ALA A 334 4.88 -13.83 19.03
N GLY A 335 5.49 -12.66 19.08
CA GLY A 335 5.91 -12.03 20.32
C GLY A 335 4.78 -11.75 21.31
N TRP A 336 3.59 -11.41 20.83
CA TRP A 336 2.42 -11.20 21.69
C TRP A 336 1.92 -12.51 22.31
N ALA A 337 1.94 -13.62 21.56
CA ALA A 337 1.57 -14.94 22.06
C ALA A 337 2.62 -15.50 23.04
N GLU A 338 3.90 -15.17 22.83
CA GLU A 338 5.01 -15.51 23.73
C GLU A 338 5.01 -14.70 25.04
N GLY A 339 4.17 -13.66 25.15
CA GLY A 339 4.16 -12.77 26.30
C GLY A 339 5.32 -11.77 26.33
N ARG A 340 5.96 -11.49 25.18
CA ARG A 340 6.99 -10.45 25.06
C ARG A 340 6.39 -9.08 25.32
N ARG A 341 7.16 -8.22 26.00
CA ARG A 341 6.71 -6.89 26.39
C ARG A 341 6.79 -5.93 25.18
N PRO A 342 5.68 -5.31 24.75
CA PRO A 342 5.67 -4.48 23.55
C PRO A 342 6.16 -3.05 23.79
N ASN A 343 6.23 -2.59 25.04
CA ASN A 343 6.61 -1.23 25.40
C ASN A 343 7.36 -1.20 26.74
N PRO A 344 8.27 -0.22 26.95
CA PRO A 344 9.13 -0.17 28.13
C PRO A 344 8.36 0.20 29.41
N LEU A 345 7.21 0.89 29.25
CA LEU A 345 6.37 1.33 30.36
C LEU A 345 5.46 0.22 30.90
N GLN A 346 5.51 -0.99 30.34
CA GLN A 346 4.66 -2.13 30.70
C GLN A 346 3.17 -1.76 30.75
N ILE A 347 2.75 -0.90 29.81
CA ILE A 347 1.34 -0.56 29.63
C ILE A 347 0.63 -1.84 29.22
N SER A 348 -0.24 -2.34 30.09
CA SER A 348 -1.06 -3.52 29.82
C SER A 348 -1.95 -3.27 28.60
N PRO A 349 -2.17 -4.28 27.75
CA PRO A 349 -3.19 -4.21 26.74
C PRO A 349 -4.57 -3.92 27.34
N PHE A 350 -5.44 -3.29 26.57
CA PHE A 350 -6.84 -3.10 26.95
C PHE A 350 -7.75 -3.80 25.95
N THR A 351 -8.94 -4.16 26.40
CA THR A 351 -9.92 -4.91 25.59
C THR A 351 -11.18 -4.09 25.39
N LEU A 352 -11.70 -4.10 24.18
CA LEU A 352 -13.01 -3.56 23.83
C LEU A 352 -13.91 -4.69 23.31
N PRO A 353 -15.22 -4.67 23.63
CA PRO A 353 -16.17 -5.57 22.98
C PRO A 353 -16.37 -5.15 21.51
N SER A 354 -16.71 -6.11 20.66
CA SER A 354 -17.10 -5.80 19.29
C SER A 354 -18.38 -4.95 19.29
N PRO A 355 -18.49 -3.90 18.46
CA PRO A 355 -19.72 -3.12 18.33
C PRO A 355 -20.86 -4.02 17.85
N HIS A 356 -22.03 -3.85 18.47
CA HIS A 356 -23.26 -4.58 18.14
C HIS A 356 -23.90 -4.12 16.83
#